data_AF-A0A8S3HDM4-F1
#
_entry.id   AF-A0A8S3HDM4-F1
#
_cell.length_a   1.000
_cell.length_b   1.000
_cell.length_c   1.000
_cell.angle_alpha   90.00
_cell.angle_beta   90.00
_cell.angle_gamma   90.00
#
_symmetry.space_group_name_H-M   'P 1'
#
loop_
_entity.id
_entity.type
_entity.pdbx_description
1 polymer ?
#
loop_
_entity_poly.entity_id
_entity_poly.type
_entity_poly.pdbx_seq_one_letter_code
_entity_poly.pdbx_strand_id
1 'polypeptide(L)'
;MGFECKKVLLFSAFFLSGAVIVLIPCIVVIARRSNNCPVQTTTTMTTPPTTIWNASDYQSNSEYYQSLISPRNFDQSDNLRLDRLSSPQFHPTNGKSIIYLRRQYHMPDLRGSTTTLHWLDLETNTTVQLTRPIWGIHDQQFFWVDNNTILFLSNRASTDLRQIFQLTLPANVSQTADFIDPIQITNYPLNIDNLLVNRQASRLAFSCQV
;
A
#
# COMPACT_ATOMS: atom_id res chain seq x y z
N MET A 1 17.65 20.58 1.72
CA MET A 1 18.13 19.38 2.44
C MET A 1 18.09 18.22 1.45
N GLY A 2 19.26 17.70 1.09
CA GLY A 2 19.46 16.89 -0.11
C GLY A 2 18.93 15.46 0.01
N PHE A 3 18.33 14.97 -1.07
CA PHE A 3 17.89 13.59 -1.22
C PHE A 3 19.11 12.66 -1.40
N GLU A 4 19.27 11.68 -0.49
CA GLU A 4 20.32 10.66 -0.55
C GLU A 4 20.02 9.63 -1.67
N CYS A 5 20.96 9.44 -2.59
CA CYS A 5 20.92 8.41 -3.64
C CYS A 5 21.49 7.09 -3.12
N LYS A 6 20.67 6.03 -3.02
CA LYS A 6 21.11 4.68 -2.63
C LYS A 6 21.48 3.87 -3.87
N LYS A 7 22.72 3.37 -3.95
CA LYS A 7 23.11 2.35 -4.93
C LYS A 7 22.62 0.97 -4.49
N VAL A 8 21.78 0.36 -5.32
CA VAL A 8 21.30 -1.02 -5.18
C VAL A 8 22.33 -1.95 -5.84
N LEU A 9 22.97 -2.81 -5.05
CA LEU A 9 23.78 -3.92 -5.56
C LEU A 9 22.86 -5.13 -5.72
N LEU A 10 22.68 -5.60 -6.95
CA LEU A 10 22.00 -6.85 -7.27
C LEU A 10 22.95 -8.02 -7.08
N PHE A 11 22.59 -8.96 -6.21
CA PHE A 11 23.18 -10.29 -6.18
C PHE A 11 22.09 -11.31 -6.52
N SER A 12 22.31 -12.06 -7.59
CA SER A 12 21.54 -13.24 -7.94
C SER A 12 22.15 -14.45 -7.22
N ALA A 13 21.38 -15.10 -6.35
CA ALA A 13 21.77 -16.35 -5.71
C ALA A 13 20.89 -17.49 -6.24
N PHE A 14 21.52 -18.54 -6.76
CA PHE A 14 20.84 -19.77 -7.17
C PHE A 14 20.88 -20.78 -6.02
N PHE A 15 19.72 -21.19 -5.52
CA PHE A 15 19.63 -22.31 -4.58
C PHE A 15 19.39 -23.61 -5.36
N LEU A 16 20.36 -24.54 -5.32
CA LEU A 16 20.14 -25.91 -5.76
C LEU A 16 19.53 -26.72 -4.61
N SER A 17 18.25 -27.07 -4.74
CA SER A 17 17.64 -28.18 -4.00
C SER A 17 17.31 -29.29 -4.99
N GLY A 18 17.71 -30.51 -4.68
CA GLY A 18 17.46 -31.70 -5.49
C GLY A 18 15.97 -31.99 -5.63
N ALA A 19 15.62 -32.49 -6.83
CA ALA A 19 14.31 -32.89 -7.34
C ALA A 19 13.38 -31.73 -7.78
N VAL A 20 13.20 -31.66 -9.11
CA VAL A 20 12.33 -30.77 -9.90
C VAL A 20 12.81 -29.31 -10.00
N ILE A 21 13.45 -28.99 -11.13
CA ILE A 21 14.01 -27.68 -11.45
C ILE A 21 12.87 -26.71 -11.77
N VAL A 22 12.52 -25.86 -10.81
CA VAL A 22 11.87 -24.57 -11.04
C VAL A 22 12.86 -23.49 -10.60
N LEU A 23 13.48 -22.82 -11.56
CA LEU A 23 14.38 -21.70 -11.31
C LEU A 23 13.53 -20.47 -10.98
N ILE A 24 13.33 -20.18 -9.69
CA ILE A 24 12.77 -18.91 -9.25
C ILE A 24 13.94 -17.95 -8.98
N PRO A 25 14.14 -16.88 -9.77
CA PRO A 25 15.15 -15.89 -9.47
C PRO A 25 14.74 -15.11 -8.20
N CYS A 26 15.39 -15.40 -7.08
CA CYS A 26 15.31 -14.55 -5.88
C CYS A 26 16.39 -13.46 -5.96
N ILE A 27 15.97 -12.21 -6.06
CA ILE A 27 16.87 -11.06 -5.98
C ILE A 27 16.97 -10.63 -4.51
N VAL A 28 18.16 -10.71 -3.93
CA VAL A 28 18.44 -10.17 -2.58
C VAL A 28 19.12 -8.82 -2.75
N VAL A 29 18.44 -7.74 -2.34
CA VAL A 29 19.00 -6.39 -2.35
C VAL A 29 19.64 -6.06 -1.00
N ILE A 30 20.94 -5.83 -0.98
CA ILE A 30 21.68 -5.32 0.19
C ILE A 30 21.98 -3.84 -0.05
N ALA A 31 21.37 -2.95 0.74
CA ALA A 31 21.68 -1.52 0.68
C ALA A 31 22.99 -1.24 1.46
N ARG A 32 24.03 -0.73 0.78
CA ARG A 32 25.23 -0.16 1.40
C ARG A 32 25.27 1.34 1.15
N ARG A 33 25.63 2.11 2.18
CA ARG A 33 25.86 3.56 2.10
C ARG A 33 27.12 3.81 1.27
N SER A 34 27.02 4.60 0.20
CA SER A 34 28.14 4.96 -0.68
C SER A 34 28.12 6.46 -0.94
N ASN A 35 29.20 7.16 -0.59
CA ASN A 35 29.27 8.63 -0.58
C ASN A 35 29.63 9.28 -1.93
N ASN A 36 29.76 8.52 -3.03
CA ASN A 36 30.17 9.08 -4.32
C ASN A 36 29.21 8.67 -5.45
N CYS A 37 28.41 9.62 -5.93
CA CYS A 37 27.72 9.49 -7.22
C CYS A 37 27.64 10.86 -7.94
N PRO A 38 28.03 10.94 -9.22
CA PRO A 38 27.92 12.17 -10.00
C PRO A 38 26.47 12.44 -10.41
N VAL A 39 26.12 13.73 -10.44
CA VAL A 39 24.81 14.24 -10.85
C VAL A 39 24.62 14.01 -12.35
N GLN A 40 23.63 13.20 -12.73
CA GLN A 40 23.18 13.08 -14.12
C GLN A 40 21.98 13.99 -14.36
N THR A 41 22.06 14.73 -15.47
CA THR A 41 21.14 15.76 -15.92
C THR A 41 19.77 15.18 -16.27
N THR A 42 18.73 15.74 -15.67
CA THR A 42 17.32 15.35 -15.83
C THR A 42 16.84 15.54 -17.26
N THR A 43 16.50 14.44 -17.94
CA THR A 43 15.64 14.48 -19.12
C THR A 43 14.20 14.57 -18.62
N THR A 44 13.46 15.57 -19.08
CA THR A 44 12.04 15.80 -18.78
C THR A 44 11.21 14.62 -19.29
N MET A 45 10.90 13.68 -18.40
CA MET A 45 9.89 12.67 -18.65
C MET A 45 8.51 13.30 -18.47
N THR A 46 7.71 13.22 -19.53
CA THR A 46 6.28 13.47 -19.54
C THR A 46 5.63 12.68 -18.41
N THR A 47 5.02 13.38 -17.45
CA THR A 47 4.31 12.78 -16.32
C THR A 47 3.24 11.82 -16.85
N PRO A 48 3.22 10.53 -16.43
CA PRO A 48 2.07 9.68 -16.70
C PRO A 48 0.82 10.32 -16.06
N PRO A 49 -0.38 10.05 -16.58
CA PRO A 49 -1.61 10.64 -16.05
C PRO A 49 -1.71 10.28 -14.58
N THR A 50 -1.50 11.27 -13.71
CA THR A 50 -1.71 11.14 -12.28
C THR A 50 -3.19 10.83 -12.11
N THR A 51 -3.52 9.66 -11.56
CA THR A 51 -4.91 9.30 -11.25
C THR A 51 -5.41 10.32 -10.21
N ILE A 52 -6.19 11.31 -10.66
CA ILE A 52 -6.62 12.44 -9.83
C ILE A 52 -7.71 11.94 -8.88
N TRP A 53 -7.48 12.08 -7.57
CA TRP A 53 -8.50 11.84 -6.58
C TRP A 53 -9.60 12.91 -6.70
N ASN A 54 -10.87 12.48 -6.78
CA ASN A 54 -12.03 13.36 -6.78
C ASN A 54 -12.92 13.05 -5.57
N ALA A 55 -12.97 13.96 -4.60
CA ALA A 55 -13.78 13.79 -3.39
C ALA A 55 -15.28 13.63 -3.67
N SER A 56 -15.80 14.29 -4.72
CA SER A 56 -17.22 14.19 -5.10
C SER A 56 -17.62 12.83 -5.65
N ASP A 57 -16.64 12.04 -6.09
CA ASP A 57 -16.80 10.70 -6.65
C ASP A 57 -16.58 9.60 -5.59
N TYR A 58 -16.35 10.00 -4.33
CA TYR A 58 -16.19 9.09 -3.22
C TYR A 58 -17.40 9.16 -2.30
N GLN A 59 -18.12 8.05 -2.22
CA GLN A 59 -19.14 7.81 -1.20
C GLN A 59 -18.78 6.55 -0.43
N SER A 60 -18.77 6.61 0.91
CA SER A 60 -18.53 5.40 1.69
C SER A 60 -19.72 4.44 1.53
N ASN A 61 -19.46 3.13 1.50
CA ASN A 61 -20.52 2.12 1.39
C ASN A 61 -21.56 2.26 2.51
N SER A 62 -21.13 2.64 3.72
CA SER A 62 -22.01 2.95 4.85
C SER A 62 -22.97 4.10 4.57
N GLU A 63 -22.50 5.21 3.99
CA GLU A 63 -23.35 6.35 3.63
C GLU A 63 -24.34 5.98 2.53
N TYR A 64 -23.89 5.21 1.53
CA TYR A 64 -24.77 4.71 0.48
C TYR A 64 -25.92 3.89 1.08
N TYR A 65 -25.63 2.93 1.96
CA TYR A 65 -26.67 2.13 2.61
C TYR A 65 -27.59 2.94 3.52
N GLN A 66 -27.07 3.94 4.24
CA GLN A 66 -27.91 4.85 5.05
C GLN A 66 -28.87 5.68 4.19
N SER A 67 -28.47 6.03 2.96
CA SER A 67 -29.32 6.77 2.02
C SER A 67 -30.45 5.94 1.40
N LEU A 68 -30.38 4.60 1.49
CA LEU A 68 -31.43 3.70 1.06
C LEU A 68 -32.54 3.66 2.13
N ILE A 69 -33.28 4.77 2.27
CA ILE A 69 -34.31 4.99 3.29
C ILE A 69 -35.49 3.99 3.16
N SER A 70 -35.64 3.32 2.02
CA SER A 70 -36.71 2.34 1.81
C SER A 70 -36.25 0.92 2.17
N PRO A 71 -36.98 0.20 3.02
CA PRO A 71 -36.72 -1.22 3.24
C PRO A 71 -36.84 -1.94 1.90
N ARG A 72 -35.74 -2.54 1.46
CA ARG A 72 -35.72 -3.42 0.30
C ARG A 72 -35.21 -4.78 0.71
N ASN A 73 -35.60 -5.79 -0.05
CA ASN A 73 -35.07 -7.13 0.14
C ASN A 73 -33.58 -7.14 -0.18
N PHE A 74 -32.86 -7.98 0.56
CA PHE A 74 -31.48 -8.31 0.25
C PHE A 74 -31.43 -9.00 -1.12
N ASP A 75 -30.50 -8.58 -1.97
CA ASP A 75 -30.28 -9.16 -3.30
C ASP A 75 -28.82 -9.56 -3.51
N GLN A 76 -28.51 -10.16 -4.67
CA GLN A 76 -27.15 -10.59 -4.97
C GLN A 76 -26.16 -9.43 -5.04
N SER A 77 -26.63 -8.25 -5.47
CA SER A 77 -25.77 -7.07 -5.59
C SER A 77 -25.33 -6.54 -4.22
N ASP A 78 -26.06 -6.84 -3.14
CA ASP A 78 -25.61 -6.55 -1.78
C ASP A 78 -24.31 -7.25 -1.40
N ASN A 79 -24.10 -8.49 -1.86
CA ASN A 79 -22.85 -9.21 -1.61
C ASN A 79 -21.63 -8.53 -2.24
N LEU A 80 -21.85 -7.79 -3.34
CA LEU A 80 -20.82 -7.05 -4.06
C LEU A 80 -20.53 -5.70 -3.40
N ARG A 81 -21.47 -5.15 -2.64
CA ARG A 81 -21.34 -3.86 -1.96
C ARG A 81 -20.70 -3.95 -0.58
N LEU A 82 -20.48 -5.15 -0.07
CA LEU A 82 -19.84 -5.35 1.23
C LEU A 82 -18.37 -4.93 1.18
N ASP A 83 -17.98 -4.12 2.16
CA ASP A 83 -16.57 -3.88 2.45
C ASP A 83 -15.87 -5.18 2.80
N ARG A 84 -14.65 -5.36 2.29
CA ARG A 84 -13.82 -6.52 2.62
C ARG A 84 -12.62 -6.05 3.43
N LEU A 85 -12.59 -6.44 4.70
CA LEU A 85 -11.46 -6.19 5.59
C LEU A 85 -10.42 -7.29 5.44
N SER A 86 -9.14 -6.93 5.47
CA SER A 86 -8.06 -7.92 5.37
C SER A 86 -6.78 -7.47 6.07
N SER A 87 -5.90 -8.45 6.32
CA SER A 87 -4.54 -8.26 6.83
C SER A 87 -4.44 -7.44 8.13
N PRO A 88 -5.27 -7.65 9.16
CA PRO A 88 -5.15 -6.88 10.40
C PRO A 88 -3.80 -7.14 11.07
N GLN A 89 -3.12 -6.07 11.50
CA GLN A 89 -1.89 -6.15 12.28
C GLN A 89 -1.98 -5.19 13.47
N PHE A 90 -1.65 -5.69 14.67
CA PHE A 90 -1.51 -4.84 15.85
C PHE A 90 -0.32 -3.89 15.68
N HIS A 91 -0.44 -2.72 16.28
CA HIS A 91 0.69 -1.82 16.46
C HIS A 91 1.81 -2.52 17.27
N PRO A 92 3.08 -2.40 16.84
CA PRO A 92 4.16 -3.29 17.30
C PRO A 92 4.49 -3.20 18.79
N THR A 93 4.30 -2.04 19.42
CA THR A 93 4.64 -1.83 20.83
C THR A 93 3.45 -1.64 21.77
N ASN A 94 2.42 -0.88 21.39
CA ASN A 94 1.32 -0.58 22.30
C ASN A 94 0.20 -1.63 22.31
N GLY A 95 0.01 -2.42 21.23
CA GLY A 95 -1.08 -3.40 21.11
C GLY A 95 -2.51 -2.83 21.23
N LYS A 96 -2.66 -1.51 21.27
CA LYS A 96 -3.94 -0.80 21.49
C LYS A 96 -4.57 -0.30 20.21
N SER A 97 -3.88 -0.48 19.09
CA SER A 97 -4.40 -0.12 17.78
C SER A 97 -4.09 -1.17 16.74
N ILE A 98 -4.89 -1.18 15.69
CA ILE A 98 -4.81 -2.10 14.56
C ILE A 98 -4.71 -1.30 13.28
N ILE A 99 -3.82 -1.72 12.38
CA ILE A 99 -3.89 -1.35 10.97
C ILE A 99 -4.55 -2.49 10.21
N TYR A 100 -5.40 -2.16 9.26
CA TYR A 100 -6.01 -3.14 8.36
C TYR A 100 -6.24 -2.53 6.97
N LEU A 101 -6.44 -3.40 5.99
CA LEU A 101 -6.84 -3.01 4.64
C LEU A 101 -8.36 -3.12 4.50
N ARG A 102 -8.99 -2.10 3.93
CA ARG A 102 -10.41 -2.12 3.56
C ARG A 102 -10.54 -2.01 2.05
N ARG A 103 -11.15 -3.01 1.42
CA ARG A 103 -11.56 -2.94 0.02
C ARG A 103 -13.00 -2.44 -0.07
N GLN A 104 -13.19 -1.42 -0.88
CA GLN A 104 -14.48 -0.78 -1.15
C GLN A 104 -14.76 -0.82 -2.65
N TYR A 105 -16.04 -0.74 -3.02
CA TYR A 105 -16.50 -0.75 -4.40
C TYR A 105 -17.13 0.58 -4.75
N HIS A 106 -17.01 0.99 -6.00
CA HIS A 106 -17.62 2.21 -6.49
C HIS A 106 -19.15 2.10 -6.41
N MET A 107 -19.81 3.06 -5.78
CA MET A 107 -21.28 3.09 -5.67
C MET A 107 -21.85 4.20 -6.55
N PRO A 108 -23.06 4.02 -7.11
CA PRO A 108 -23.92 2.82 -7.03
C PRO A 108 -23.62 1.74 -8.09
N ASP A 109 -22.74 2.04 -9.04
CA ASP A 109 -22.63 1.30 -10.31
C ASP A 109 -21.66 0.09 -10.29
N LEU A 110 -20.89 -0.10 -9.22
CA LEU A 110 -19.90 -1.17 -9.04
C LEU A 110 -18.79 -1.20 -10.10
N ARG A 111 -18.52 -0.08 -10.78
CA ARG A 111 -17.54 -0.03 -11.90
C ARG A 111 -16.07 -0.09 -11.49
N GLY A 112 -15.79 -0.02 -10.19
CA GLY A 112 -14.43 -0.02 -9.69
C GLY A 112 -14.34 -0.51 -8.26
N SER A 113 -13.12 -0.73 -7.81
CA SER A 113 -12.83 -0.93 -6.40
C SER A 113 -11.55 -0.19 -6.03
N THR A 114 -11.39 0.10 -4.75
CA THR A 114 -10.16 0.64 -4.17
C THR A 114 -9.83 -0.15 -2.92
N THR A 115 -8.56 -0.17 -2.52
CA THR A 115 -8.15 -0.75 -1.24
C THR A 115 -7.25 0.23 -0.52
N THR A 116 -7.64 0.59 0.70
CA THR A 116 -7.00 1.64 1.50
C THR A 116 -6.54 1.09 2.84
N LEU A 117 -5.54 1.74 3.43
CA LEU A 117 -5.11 1.48 4.80
C LEU A 117 -6.01 2.23 5.79
N HIS A 118 -6.40 1.54 6.86
CA HIS A 118 -7.18 2.09 7.95
C HIS A 118 -6.48 1.81 9.28
N TRP A 119 -6.64 2.72 10.22
CA TRP A 119 -6.21 2.60 11.61
C TRP A 119 -7.44 2.56 12.51
N LEU A 120 -7.43 1.65 13.48
CA LEU A 120 -8.47 1.50 14.50
C LEU A 120 -7.82 1.60 15.88
N ASP A 121 -8.34 2.50 16.70
CA ASP A 121 -8.13 2.52 18.14
C ASP A 121 -9.04 1.49 18.82
N LEU A 122 -8.47 0.55 19.58
CA LEU A 122 -9.26 -0.47 20.27
C LEU A 122 -9.89 0.01 21.57
N GLU A 123 -9.37 1.07 22.17
CA GLU A 123 -9.88 1.63 23.42
C GLU A 123 -11.05 2.57 23.15
N THR A 124 -10.93 3.41 22.13
CA THR A 124 -11.96 4.41 21.79
C THR A 124 -12.89 3.96 20.66
N ASN A 125 -12.58 2.85 19.99
CA ASN A 125 -13.27 2.38 18.77
C ASN A 125 -13.25 3.42 17.63
N THR A 126 -12.27 4.35 17.65
CA THR A 126 -12.12 5.38 16.63
C THR A 126 -11.43 4.80 15.40
N THR A 127 -12.00 5.01 14.22
CA THR A 127 -11.42 4.57 12.95
C THR A 127 -10.98 5.76 12.12
N VAL A 128 -9.77 5.69 11.57
CA VAL A 128 -9.21 6.69 10.65
C VAL A 128 -8.78 6.02 9.36
N GLN A 129 -9.23 6.55 8.22
CA GLN A 129 -8.72 6.13 6.92
C GLN A 129 -7.40 6.85 6.65
N LEU A 130 -6.33 6.09 6.45
CA LEU A 130 -4.98 6.64 6.33
C LEU A 130 -4.65 7.06 4.91
N THR A 131 -5.02 6.25 3.91
CA THR A 131 -4.68 6.52 2.50
C THR A 131 -5.90 6.95 1.69
N ARG A 132 -5.67 7.82 0.68
CA ARG A 132 -6.74 8.32 -0.19
C ARG A 132 -7.42 7.17 -0.97
N PRO A 133 -8.76 7.15 -1.03
CA PRO A 133 -9.50 6.16 -1.81
C PRO A 133 -9.55 6.61 -3.27
N ILE A 134 -8.65 6.08 -4.09
CA ILE A 134 -8.61 6.35 -5.52
C ILE A 134 -9.07 5.08 -6.24
N TRP A 135 -10.09 5.20 -7.10
CA TRP A 135 -10.64 4.06 -7.82
C TRP A 135 -9.59 3.43 -8.75
N GLY A 136 -9.48 2.10 -8.70
CA GLY A 136 -8.43 1.33 -9.38
C GLY A 136 -7.09 1.31 -8.67
N ILE A 137 -6.94 2.03 -7.55
CA ILE A 137 -5.75 1.98 -6.70
C ILE A 137 -5.95 0.98 -5.56
N HIS A 138 -4.95 0.14 -5.33
CA HIS A 138 -4.99 -0.95 -4.38
C HIS A 138 -3.75 -0.96 -3.50
N ASP A 139 -3.92 -0.60 -2.23
CA ASP A 139 -2.92 -0.82 -1.20
C ASP A 139 -2.96 -2.29 -0.74
N GLN A 140 -1.79 -2.93 -0.62
CA GLN A 140 -1.66 -4.36 -0.38
C GLN A 140 -0.41 -4.66 0.48
N GLN A 141 -0.39 -5.84 1.11
CA GLN A 141 0.79 -6.40 1.80
C GLN A 141 1.59 -5.38 2.61
N PHE A 142 0.99 -4.88 3.69
CA PHE A 142 1.66 -3.91 4.54
C PHE A 142 2.44 -4.57 5.69
N PHE A 143 3.48 -3.89 6.14
CA PHE A 143 4.35 -4.31 7.23
C PHE A 143 4.77 -3.10 8.05
N TRP A 144 4.74 -3.24 9.38
CA TRP A 144 5.41 -2.29 10.27
C TRP A 144 6.93 -2.37 10.10
N VAL A 145 7.55 -1.21 9.92
CA VAL A 145 9.01 -1.04 9.97
C VAL A 145 9.46 -0.68 11.37
N ASP A 146 8.70 0.20 12.02
CA ASP A 146 8.92 0.64 13.39
C ASP A 146 7.57 1.02 14.01
N ASN A 147 7.55 1.88 15.04
CA ASN A 147 6.33 2.27 15.74
C ASN A 147 5.42 3.23 14.95
N ASN A 148 5.91 3.88 13.90
CA ASN A 148 5.12 4.85 13.15
C ASN A 148 5.26 4.72 11.64
N THR A 149 6.06 3.80 11.14
CA THR A 149 6.35 3.65 9.73
C THR A 149 5.82 2.32 9.22
N ILE A 150 5.09 2.38 8.10
CA ILE A 150 4.50 1.23 7.42
C ILE A 150 5.05 1.20 6.00
N LEU A 151 5.50 0.03 5.55
CA LEU A 151 5.75 -0.26 4.14
C LEU A 151 4.58 -1.05 3.58
N PHE A 152 4.22 -0.80 2.33
CA PHE A 152 3.14 -1.51 1.65
C PHE A 152 3.33 -1.46 0.13
N LEU A 153 2.66 -2.36 -0.58
CA LEU A 153 2.57 -2.34 -2.03
C LEU A 153 1.38 -1.50 -2.49
N SER A 154 1.57 -0.70 -3.54
CA SER A 154 0.48 0.07 -4.15
C SER A 154 0.77 0.37 -5.61
N ASN A 155 -0.26 0.50 -6.43
CA ASN A 155 -0.18 0.97 -7.82
C ASN A 155 -0.53 2.47 -7.94
N ARG A 156 -0.41 3.24 -6.85
CA ARG A 156 -0.82 4.66 -6.82
C ARG A 156 0.00 5.61 -7.70
N ALA A 157 1.25 5.26 -8.02
CA ALA A 157 2.08 6.08 -8.92
C ALA A 157 1.88 5.75 -10.40
N SER A 158 1.39 4.53 -10.70
CA SER A 158 1.09 4.05 -12.04
C SER A 158 0.11 2.90 -11.88
N THR A 159 -1.07 3.01 -12.49
CA THR A 159 -2.17 2.03 -12.35
C THR A 159 -1.76 0.61 -12.70
N ASP A 160 -0.74 0.45 -13.53
CA ASP A 160 -0.29 -0.84 -14.07
C ASP A 160 0.91 -1.43 -13.32
N LEU A 161 1.55 -0.66 -12.42
CA LEU A 161 2.77 -1.06 -11.72
C LEU A 161 2.62 -0.90 -10.21
N ARG A 162 2.60 -2.01 -9.49
CA ARG A 162 2.75 -1.98 -8.03
C ARG A 162 4.20 -1.77 -7.66
N GLN A 163 4.41 -0.77 -6.81
CA GLN A 163 5.69 -0.40 -6.24
C GLN A 163 5.59 -0.40 -4.72
N ILE A 164 6.73 -0.31 -4.03
CA ILE A 164 6.74 -0.19 -2.57
C ILE A 164 6.57 1.28 -2.19
N PHE A 165 5.67 1.52 -1.26
CA PHE A 165 5.39 2.81 -0.65
C PHE A 165 5.64 2.77 0.84
N GLN A 166 5.98 3.93 1.39
CA GLN A 166 6.14 4.16 2.81
C GLN A 166 5.08 5.15 3.29
N LEU A 167 4.44 4.83 4.42
CA LEU A 167 3.56 5.71 5.15
C LEU A 167 4.17 5.99 6.53
N THR A 168 4.29 7.26 6.91
CA THR A 168 4.69 7.64 8.27
C THR A 168 3.48 8.22 9.00
N LEU A 169 3.08 7.57 10.08
CA LEU A 169 1.97 7.96 10.93
C LEU A 169 2.35 9.16 11.81
N PRO A 170 1.46 10.15 11.96
CA PRO A 170 1.63 11.22 12.92
C PRO A 170 1.51 10.68 14.35
N ALA A 171 1.99 11.44 15.34
CA ALA A 171 1.95 11.05 16.75
C ALA A 171 0.52 10.80 17.26
N ASN A 172 -0.46 11.59 16.79
CA ASN A 172 -1.87 11.48 17.16
C ASN A 172 -2.71 11.10 15.93
N VAL A 173 -2.71 9.81 15.58
CA VAL A 173 -3.46 9.31 14.42
C VAL A 173 -4.95 9.64 14.51
N SER A 174 -5.58 9.55 15.68
CA SER A 174 -7.00 9.85 15.90
C SER A 174 -7.44 11.27 15.56
N GLN A 175 -6.51 12.24 15.49
CA GLN A 175 -6.79 13.64 15.17
C GLN A 175 -6.47 14.00 13.71
N THR A 176 -6.14 13.00 12.90
CA THR A 176 -5.77 13.17 11.50
C THR A 176 -7.03 13.49 10.70
N ALA A 177 -7.21 14.76 10.31
CA ALA A 177 -8.36 15.24 9.55
C ALA A 177 -8.28 14.87 8.06
N ASP A 178 -7.06 14.82 7.51
CA ASP A 178 -6.77 14.56 6.10
C ASP A 178 -6.06 13.22 5.90
N PHE A 179 -6.13 12.68 4.69
CA PHE A 179 -5.35 11.49 4.32
C PHE A 179 -3.84 11.76 4.36
N ILE A 180 -3.08 10.74 4.74
CA ILE A 180 -1.62 10.78 4.75
C ILE A 180 -1.10 10.41 3.35
N ASP A 181 -0.19 11.24 2.83
CA ASP A 181 0.47 11.02 1.55
C ASP A 181 1.60 9.98 1.66
N PRO A 182 1.50 8.83 0.98
CA PRO A 182 2.57 7.85 0.98
C PRO A 182 3.71 8.26 0.04
N ILE A 183 4.94 7.93 0.43
CA ILE A 183 6.14 8.18 -0.36
C ILE A 183 6.52 6.91 -1.11
N GLN A 184 6.67 7.00 -2.44
CA GLN A 184 7.17 5.89 -3.24
C GLN A 184 8.67 5.67 -2.96
N ILE A 185 9.06 4.45 -2.61
CA ILE A 185 10.47 4.13 -2.30
C ILE A 185 11.16 3.31 -3.39
N THR A 186 10.42 2.72 -4.32
CA THR A 186 10.96 1.99 -5.48
C THR A 186 10.41 2.52 -6.79
N ASN A 187 11.20 2.47 -7.87
CA ASN A 187 10.77 2.81 -9.22
C ASN A 187 11.28 1.77 -10.21
N TYR A 188 10.75 0.55 -10.10
CA TYR A 188 11.09 -0.53 -11.00
C TYR A 188 10.20 -0.53 -12.24
N PRO A 189 10.71 -0.97 -13.40
CA PRO A 189 9.90 -1.13 -14.61
C PRO A 189 8.99 -2.38 -14.56
N LEU A 190 9.06 -3.16 -13.48
CA LEU A 190 8.31 -4.40 -13.28
C LEU A 190 7.40 -4.31 -12.06
N ASN A 191 6.33 -5.09 -12.09
CA ASN A 191 5.36 -5.19 -11.00
C ASN A 191 5.98 -5.93 -9.81
N ILE A 192 5.88 -5.36 -8.60
CA ILE A 192 6.22 -6.08 -7.37
C ILE A 192 4.98 -6.83 -6.89
N ASP A 193 5.09 -8.16 -6.76
CA ASP A 193 3.96 -9.02 -6.38
C ASP A 193 3.96 -9.42 -4.92
N ASN A 194 5.16 -9.59 -4.35
CA ASN A 194 5.33 -9.95 -2.96
C ASN A 194 6.34 -9.03 -2.28
N LEU A 195 6.04 -8.64 -1.05
CA LEU A 195 6.93 -7.93 -0.15
C LEU A 195 7.07 -8.74 1.14
N LEU A 196 8.30 -8.89 1.61
CA LEU A 196 8.63 -9.42 2.93
C LEU A 196 9.60 -8.47 3.63
N VAL A 197 9.36 -8.23 4.91
CA VAL A 197 10.21 -7.40 5.77
C VAL A 197 10.69 -8.25 6.93
N ASN A 198 11.98 -8.19 7.25
CA ASN A 198 12.50 -8.95 8.40
C ASN A 198 11.98 -8.36 9.72
N ARG A 199 12.05 -9.14 10.81
CA ARG A 199 11.53 -8.72 12.13
C ARG A 199 12.13 -7.41 12.66
N GLN A 200 13.38 -7.11 12.32
CA GLN A 200 14.05 -5.86 12.72
C GLN A 200 13.86 -4.72 11.71
N ALA A 201 13.10 -4.95 10.64
CA ALA A 201 12.87 -4.03 9.53
C ALA A 201 14.12 -3.39 8.90
N SER A 202 15.27 -4.04 9.05
CA SER A 202 16.55 -3.63 8.47
C SER A 202 16.77 -4.18 7.06
N ARG A 203 15.96 -5.16 6.64
CA ARG A 203 16.05 -5.84 5.36
C ARG A 203 14.66 -6.12 4.82
N LEU A 204 14.53 -5.97 3.50
CA LEU A 204 13.34 -6.38 2.77
C LEU A 204 13.73 -7.32 1.63
N ALA A 205 12.81 -8.18 1.24
CA ALA A 205 12.88 -9.01 0.05
C ALA A 205 11.58 -8.85 -0.72
N PHE A 206 11.64 -8.85 -2.05
CA PHE A 206 10.47 -8.76 -2.89
C PHE A 206 10.64 -9.62 -4.14
N SER A 207 9.52 -10.03 -4.73
CA SER A 207 9.49 -10.72 -6.01
C SER A 207 8.83 -9.83 -7.06
N CYS A 208 9.34 -9.89 -8.29
CA CYS A 208 8.71 -9.25 -9.44
C CYS A 208 8.36 -10.30 -10.49
N GLN A 209 7.24 -10.12 -11.16
CA GLN A 209 6.91 -10.85 -12.38
C GLN A 209 7.67 -10.25 -13.57
N VAL A 210 8.22 -11.14 -14.41
CA VAL A 210 8.91 -10.83 -15.68
C VAL A 210 8.04 -11.30 -16.84
#